data_AF-A0AA40KLZ6-F1
#
_entry.id   AF-A0AA40KLZ6-F1
#
_cell.length_a   1.000
_cell.length_b   1.000
_cell.length_c   1.000
_cell.angle_alpha   90.00
_cell.angle_beta   90.00
_cell.angle_gamma   90.00
#
_symmetry.space_group_name_H-M   'P 1'
#
loop_
_entity.id
_entity.type
_entity.pdbx_description
1 polymer ?
#
loop_
_entity_poly.entity_id
_entity_poly.type
_entity_poly.pdbx_seq_one_letter_code
_entity_poly.pdbx_strand_id
1 'polypeptide(L)'
;MIRKNTCEHDTTNDSCSDSEETSDFEMPVAFYKRMIKKRRILTNSSESEENSTEATPKQKKRENKFSWTQGDFKPVIHEFDDKNSGIKASVDRQSSILDIFQIFFSEKLTEFIVEQSNKYYENGTRGDVNNSNVTTVPEMYNFLAVTMLMARMQKTSLSEYWSKDKLIRTESFEEIMSKDRYTLLLKILHFCDNNIEHYDPIMKIRHILEKLKTCFKTAFYPYEKLCIDESLLLFKGRCYFKQYILSKKSRFGIKSFVLSDSKTGYIQDLIVYSEADMIMSEDIPSKSIGKSGQVVMTLLEPYLGKGHTLVTDNWYSSPSLFLELHKNLTNAYGMVRKDRLGIPELNKKLNKGEYVFYSIKNVLALKWMGEREVWMISTYHCPNMINTNKIYYPTKEKIIKPQCIIDYSNTMRAVDKVDQMLYTLNSTRKNLKWYKKFFFHLFDLAVYNTFILYNYVTGRNLSFSKFHLYLIKEILLKYNSSKSTDNGPFRLTERHFPSPYINNAAIRKNARRKCVVCRKHDRRSETHYECKKCDVGLCIYPCFGLYHTILDY
;
A
#
# COMPACT_ATOMS: atom_id res chain seq x y z
N MET A 1 -23.82 0.54 45.88
CA MET A 1 -22.43 0.59 46.40
C MET A 1 -21.71 -0.67 45.95
N ILE A 2 -21.09 -0.62 44.77
CA ILE A 2 -20.43 -1.80 44.18
C ILE A 2 -19.00 -1.37 43.80
N ARG A 3 -18.06 -2.16 44.34
CA ARG A 3 -16.61 -1.94 44.37
C ARG A 3 -16.01 -1.81 42.97
N LYS A 4 -15.20 -0.77 42.77
CA LYS A 4 -14.22 -0.65 41.70
C LYS A 4 -13.04 -1.56 42.04
N ASN A 5 -12.79 -2.60 41.25
CA ASN A 5 -11.49 -3.27 41.22
C ASN A 5 -10.65 -2.63 40.13
N THR A 6 -9.64 -1.89 40.57
CA THR A 6 -8.47 -1.47 39.79
C THR A 6 -7.57 -2.68 39.57
N CYS A 7 -7.27 -2.99 38.31
CA CYS A 7 -6.17 -3.91 37.97
C CYS A 7 -5.07 -3.04 37.35
N GLU A 8 -3.97 -2.93 38.08
CA GLU A 8 -2.72 -2.30 37.66
C GLU A 8 -2.14 -3.11 36.49
N HIS A 9 -1.78 -2.42 35.42
CA HIS A 9 -0.96 -2.99 34.36
C HIS A 9 0.47 -2.53 34.59
N ASP A 10 1.33 -3.48 34.94
CA ASP A 10 2.76 -3.33 35.03
C ASP A 10 3.35 -2.81 33.72
N THR A 11 4.00 -1.66 33.81
CA THR A 11 4.81 -1.04 32.78
C THR A 11 6.22 -1.64 32.83
N THR A 12 6.52 -2.59 31.95
CA THR A 12 7.92 -2.87 31.60
C THR A 12 8.34 -1.96 30.45
N ASN A 13 9.18 -0.99 30.80
CA ASN A 13 9.90 -0.09 29.89
C ASN A 13 10.75 -0.89 28.89
N ASP A 14 10.36 -0.90 27.63
CA ASP A 14 11.29 -1.11 26.51
C ASP A 14 11.50 0.24 25.81
N SER A 15 12.53 0.95 26.27
CA SER A 15 13.01 2.19 25.67
C SER A 15 13.74 1.89 24.37
N CYS A 16 13.04 2.04 23.25
CA CYS A 16 13.67 2.44 21.98
C CYS A 16 13.21 3.87 21.68
N SER A 17 13.63 4.80 22.54
CA SER A 17 13.58 6.23 22.25
C SER A 17 14.73 6.55 21.31
N ASP A 18 14.43 6.76 20.02
CA ASP A 18 15.29 7.54 19.13
C ASP A 18 15.28 9.00 19.66
N SER A 19 16.10 9.26 20.67
CA SER A 19 16.50 10.60 21.07
C SER A 19 17.85 10.89 20.39
N GLU A 20 17.79 11.36 19.16
CA GLU A 20 18.87 12.18 18.61
C GLU A 20 18.33 13.59 18.42
N GLU A 21 19.05 14.50 19.06
CA GLU A 21 18.86 15.95 19.02
C GLU A 21 18.84 16.42 17.57
N THR A 22 17.76 17.13 17.24
CA THR A 22 17.72 17.96 16.04
C THR A 22 18.84 18.98 16.15
N SER A 23 19.85 18.91 15.28
CA SER A 23 20.72 20.04 15.05
C SER A 23 19.85 21.18 14.53
N ASP A 24 19.70 22.21 15.34
CA ASP A 24 18.97 23.42 15.02
C ASP A 24 19.52 24.01 13.71
N PHE A 25 18.74 23.88 12.64
CA PHE A 25 18.86 24.75 11.50
C PHE A 25 18.31 26.10 11.97
N GLU A 26 19.19 27.06 12.26
CA GLU A 26 18.79 28.41 12.66
C GLU A 26 17.94 29.04 11.55
N MET A 27 16.63 28.93 11.73
CA MET A 27 15.62 29.46 10.82
C MET A 27 15.41 30.96 11.16
N PRO A 28 15.43 31.88 10.16
CA PRO A 28 15.41 33.32 10.41
C PRO A 28 14.24 33.78 11.30
N VAL A 29 14.55 34.63 12.29
CA VAL A 29 13.65 35.16 13.35
C VAL A 29 12.32 35.75 12.83
N ALA A 30 12.26 36.17 11.56
CA ALA A 30 11.03 36.61 10.91
C ALA A 30 9.95 35.51 10.81
N PHE A 31 10.34 34.23 10.82
CA PHE A 31 9.41 33.09 10.77
C PHE A 31 8.74 32.77 12.11
N TYR A 32 9.41 33.04 13.26
CA TYR A 32 8.85 32.77 14.59
C TYR A 32 7.59 33.61 14.87
N LYS A 33 7.56 34.87 14.39
CA LYS A 33 6.38 35.75 14.51
C LYS A 33 5.17 35.28 13.69
N ARG A 34 5.38 34.45 12.64
CA ARG A 34 4.29 33.88 11.83
C ARG A 34 3.71 32.60 12.45
N MET A 35 4.53 31.83 13.19
CA MET A 35 4.09 30.61 13.89
C MET A 35 3.25 30.89 15.15
N ILE A 36 3.58 31.91 15.95
CA ILE A 36 2.84 32.18 17.20
C ILE A 36 1.39 32.66 16.93
N LYS A 37 1.12 33.27 15.77
CA LYS A 37 -0.23 33.72 15.41
C LYS A 37 -1.15 32.60 14.86
N LYS A 38 -0.66 31.36 14.77
CA LYS A 38 -1.45 30.17 14.36
C LYS A 38 -1.29 28.99 15.35
N ARG A 39 -1.51 29.22 16.65
CA ARG A 39 -2.11 28.16 17.48
C ARG A 39 -3.56 28.03 17.06
N ARG A 40 -3.85 27.17 16.08
CA ARG A 40 -5.22 26.84 15.67
C ARG A 40 -5.63 25.46 16.18
N ILE A 41 -6.86 25.47 16.68
CA ILE A 41 -7.70 24.39 17.14
C ILE A 41 -7.80 23.30 16.05
N LEU A 42 -7.71 22.03 16.47
CA LEU A 42 -7.96 20.85 15.65
C LEU A 42 -9.38 20.92 15.07
N THR A 43 -9.50 21.20 13.77
CA THR A 43 -10.76 21.18 13.03
C THR A 43 -11.04 19.79 12.47
N ASN A 44 -12.29 19.33 12.61
CA ASN A 44 -12.83 18.11 11.99
C ASN A 44 -12.72 18.23 10.46
N SER A 45 -12.07 17.30 9.77
CA SER A 45 -12.13 17.22 8.29
C SER A 45 -12.98 16.04 7.79
N SER A 46 -14.18 15.94 8.35
CA SER A 46 -15.37 15.51 7.59
C SER A 46 -16.59 16.40 7.85
N GLU A 47 -16.44 17.46 8.65
CA GLU A 47 -17.43 18.49 8.92
C GLU A 47 -16.69 19.82 9.08
N SER A 48 -16.94 20.77 8.19
CA SER A 48 -16.46 22.18 8.22
C SER A 48 -15.00 22.46 7.81
N GLU A 49 -14.81 22.83 6.54
CA GLU A 49 -13.86 23.89 6.16
C GLU A 49 -14.48 24.75 5.04
N GLU A 50 -15.46 25.57 5.41
CA GLU A 50 -15.57 26.93 4.88
C GLU A 50 -15.14 27.87 6.02
N ASN A 51 -14.18 28.76 5.75
CA ASN A 51 -13.63 29.69 6.73
C ASN A 51 -14.75 30.51 7.41
N SER A 52 -14.78 30.42 8.74
CA SER A 52 -15.46 31.38 9.62
C SER A 52 -14.71 32.71 9.62
N THR A 53 -15.24 33.67 8.87
CA THR A 53 -15.20 35.08 9.29
C THR A 53 -16.53 35.37 9.94
N GLU A 54 -16.52 35.85 11.19
CA GLU A 54 -17.70 36.28 11.94
C GLU A 54 -18.67 37.05 11.03
N ALA A 55 -19.79 36.41 10.71
CA ALA A 55 -20.87 37.00 9.94
C ALA A 55 -22.10 37.05 10.83
N THR A 56 -22.47 38.27 11.20
CA THR A 56 -23.85 38.68 11.41
C THR A 56 -24.80 37.99 10.40
N PRO A 57 -26.01 37.59 10.80
CA PRO A 57 -26.89 36.77 9.99
C PRO A 57 -27.45 37.56 8.81
N LYS A 58 -26.80 37.44 7.65
CA LYS A 58 -27.42 37.66 6.33
C LYS A 58 -26.98 36.52 5.41
N GLN A 59 -27.77 35.46 5.36
CA GLN A 59 -27.69 34.44 4.30
C GLN A 59 -27.92 35.13 2.95
N LYS A 60 -26.84 35.50 2.25
CA LYS A 60 -26.91 35.72 0.81
C LYS A 60 -27.12 34.35 0.17
N LYS A 61 -28.36 34.04 -0.21
CA LYS A 61 -28.67 32.99 -1.20
C LYS A 61 -27.78 33.25 -2.41
N ARG A 62 -26.71 32.50 -2.59
CA ARG A 62 -25.95 32.50 -3.84
C ARG A 62 -26.88 31.94 -4.91
N GLU A 63 -27.21 32.75 -5.91
CA GLU A 63 -28.11 32.38 -6.99
C GLU A 63 -27.66 31.08 -7.65
N ASN A 64 -28.60 30.14 -7.78
CA ASN A 64 -28.35 28.87 -8.45
C ASN A 64 -28.26 29.14 -9.97
N LYS A 65 -27.04 29.10 -10.53
CA LYS A 65 -26.79 29.36 -11.96
C LYS A 65 -27.32 28.26 -12.90
N PHE A 66 -27.93 27.21 -12.37
CA PHE A 66 -28.36 26.04 -13.13
C PHE A 66 -29.89 26.01 -13.27
N SER A 67 -30.35 26.06 -14.53
CA SER A 67 -31.77 25.95 -14.89
C SER A 67 -32.16 24.49 -15.07
N TRP A 68 -32.63 23.85 -14.01
CA TRP A 68 -33.06 22.46 -14.01
C TRP A 68 -34.48 22.31 -14.55
N THR A 69 -34.74 21.26 -15.34
CA THR A 69 -36.05 20.95 -15.91
C THR A 69 -36.54 19.58 -15.47
N GLN A 70 -37.86 19.41 -15.42
CA GLN A 70 -38.53 18.14 -15.16
C GLN A 70 -39.23 17.73 -16.45
N GLY A 71 -38.85 16.58 -17.02
CA GLY A 71 -39.35 16.10 -18.30
C GLY A 71 -38.58 14.87 -18.76
N ASP A 72 -38.81 14.44 -20.00
CA ASP A 72 -38.09 13.31 -20.57
C ASP A 72 -36.59 13.60 -20.66
N PHE A 73 -35.77 12.69 -20.15
CA PHE A 73 -34.32 12.80 -20.17
C PHE A 73 -33.70 11.52 -20.70
N LYS A 74 -32.88 11.68 -21.76
CA LYS A 74 -32.01 10.64 -22.28
C LYS A 74 -30.60 11.22 -22.43
N PRO A 75 -29.59 10.65 -21.75
CA PRO A 75 -28.23 11.16 -21.85
C PRO A 75 -27.62 10.85 -23.22
N VAL A 76 -26.82 11.79 -23.70
CA VAL A 76 -25.79 11.58 -24.73
C VAL A 76 -24.59 10.95 -24.05
N ILE A 77 -24.33 9.69 -24.38
CA ILE A 77 -23.23 8.90 -23.82
C ILE A 77 -22.04 8.97 -24.78
N HIS A 78 -20.86 9.23 -24.24
CA HIS A 78 -19.61 9.11 -24.99
C HIS A 78 -19.20 7.63 -25.03
N GLU A 79 -19.01 7.08 -26.23
CA GLU A 79 -18.66 5.65 -26.39
C GLU A 79 -17.21 5.38 -26.00
N PHE A 80 -16.97 4.25 -25.35
CA PHE A 80 -15.64 3.78 -24.96
C PHE A 80 -15.17 2.66 -25.91
N ASP A 81 -13.94 2.78 -26.42
CA ASP A 81 -13.28 1.71 -27.18
C ASP A 81 -12.45 0.81 -26.26
N ASP A 82 -12.88 -0.43 -26.08
CA ASP A 82 -12.24 -1.38 -25.19
C ASP A 82 -11.07 -2.15 -25.82
N LYS A 83 -10.81 -2.01 -27.12
CA LYS A 83 -9.73 -2.73 -27.84
C LYS A 83 -8.35 -2.53 -27.22
N ASN A 84 -8.13 -1.34 -26.66
CA ASN A 84 -6.87 -0.99 -26.02
C ASN A 84 -6.85 -1.29 -24.52
N SER A 85 -7.90 -1.87 -23.92
CA SER A 85 -7.95 -2.20 -22.50
C SER A 85 -7.10 -3.42 -22.13
N GLY A 86 -6.70 -3.48 -20.87
CA GLY A 86 -5.94 -4.59 -20.33
C GLY A 86 -4.44 -4.32 -20.28
N ILE A 87 -3.66 -5.40 -20.28
CA ILE A 87 -2.22 -5.35 -20.02
C ILE A 87 -1.46 -4.70 -21.16
N LYS A 88 -0.54 -3.81 -20.78
CA LYS A 88 0.39 -3.11 -21.67
C LYS A 88 1.85 -3.43 -21.38
N ALA A 89 2.15 -3.92 -20.17
CA ALA A 89 3.47 -4.44 -19.86
C ALA A 89 3.80 -5.66 -20.72
N SER A 90 5.08 -5.83 -21.04
CA SER A 90 5.61 -6.98 -21.78
C SER A 90 5.66 -8.23 -20.89
N VAL A 91 4.50 -8.82 -20.62
CA VAL A 91 4.33 -10.06 -19.83
C VAL A 91 3.38 -11.03 -20.52
N ASP A 92 3.63 -12.30 -20.30
CA ASP A 92 2.89 -13.41 -20.88
C ASP A 92 2.60 -14.50 -19.84
N ARG A 93 1.95 -15.58 -20.28
CA ARG A 93 1.55 -16.70 -19.39
C ARG A 93 2.73 -17.48 -18.82
N GLN A 94 3.94 -17.30 -19.36
CA GLN A 94 5.17 -17.96 -18.91
C GLN A 94 5.92 -17.10 -17.88
N SER A 95 5.63 -15.81 -17.82
CA SER A 95 6.21 -14.87 -16.86
C SER A 95 5.95 -15.34 -15.42
N SER A 96 7.03 -15.40 -14.63
CA SER A 96 6.93 -15.74 -13.21
C SER A 96 6.25 -14.62 -12.41
N ILE A 97 5.90 -14.90 -11.16
CA ILE A 97 5.32 -13.88 -10.29
C ILE A 97 6.34 -12.75 -10.06
N LEU A 98 7.61 -13.12 -9.92
CA LEU A 98 8.72 -12.19 -9.77
C LEU A 98 8.92 -11.32 -11.02
N ASP A 99 8.85 -11.88 -12.23
CA ASP A 99 8.99 -11.10 -13.47
C ASP A 99 7.94 -9.99 -13.54
N ILE A 100 6.68 -10.32 -13.20
CA ILE A 100 5.59 -9.33 -13.15
C ILE A 100 5.81 -8.32 -12.01
N PHE A 101 6.31 -8.78 -10.85
CA PHE A 101 6.62 -7.89 -9.73
C PHE A 101 7.69 -6.85 -10.09
N GLN A 102 8.68 -7.27 -10.87
CA GLN A 102 9.80 -6.43 -11.29
C GLN A 102 9.42 -5.35 -12.32
N ILE A 103 8.20 -5.35 -12.85
CA ILE A 103 7.63 -4.19 -13.57
C ILE A 103 7.51 -2.99 -12.63
N PHE A 104 7.08 -3.23 -11.39
CA PHE A 104 6.83 -2.17 -10.41
C PHE A 104 8.06 -1.94 -9.52
N PHE A 105 8.68 -3.01 -9.06
CA PHE A 105 9.88 -3.00 -8.23
C PHE A 105 11.04 -3.61 -9.01
N SER A 106 11.53 -2.85 -10.00
CA SER A 106 12.67 -3.27 -10.81
C SER A 106 13.98 -3.25 -10.02
N GLU A 107 15.00 -3.94 -10.53
CA GLU A 107 16.35 -3.87 -9.97
C GLU A 107 16.88 -2.43 -9.96
N LYS A 108 16.59 -1.63 -11.00
CA LYS A 108 16.97 -0.21 -11.07
C LYS A 108 16.30 0.65 -9.99
N LEU A 109 15.01 0.44 -9.71
CA LEU A 109 14.36 1.15 -8.60
C LEU A 109 14.95 0.72 -7.25
N THR A 110 15.24 -0.57 -7.10
CA THR A 110 15.84 -1.13 -5.89
C THR A 110 17.26 -0.62 -5.68
N GLU A 111 18.05 -0.50 -6.75
CA GLU A 111 19.38 0.11 -6.77
C GLU A 111 19.33 1.55 -6.29
N PHE A 112 18.38 2.35 -6.79
CA PHE A 112 18.18 3.71 -6.28
C PHE A 112 17.90 3.73 -4.77
N ILE A 113 17.04 2.84 -4.25
CA ILE A 113 16.76 2.75 -2.81
C ILE A 113 18.03 2.39 -2.03
N VAL A 114 18.82 1.45 -2.55
CA VAL A 114 20.10 1.03 -1.99
C VAL A 114 21.09 2.19 -1.92
N GLU A 115 21.28 2.91 -3.03
CA GLU A 115 22.16 4.08 -3.09
C GLU A 115 21.76 5.16 -2.08
N GLN A 116 20.47 5.52 -2.02
CA GLN A 116 20.00 6.54 -1.09
C GLN A 116 20.11 6.11 0.37
N SER A 117 19.92 4.82 0.66
CA SER A 117 20.06 4.27 2.01
C SER A 117 21.52 4.20 2.44
N ASN A 118 22.44 3.84 1.54
CA ASN A 118 23.88 3.83 1.79
C ASN A 118 24.42 5.25 2.03
N LYS A 119 24.04 6.21 1.18
CA LYS A 119 24.38 7.64 1.39
C LYS A 119 23.86 8.16 2.73
N TYR A 120 22.65 7.78 3.13
CA TYR A 120 22.10 8.17 4.43
C TYR A 120 22.88 7.57 5.60
N TYR A 121 23.33 6.32 5.47
CA TYR A 121 24.18 5.66 6.47
C TYR A 121 25.56 6.33 6.60
N GLU A 122 26.21 6.65 5.47
CA GLU A 122 27.50 7.35 5.44
C GLU A 122 27.41 8.72 6.12
N ASN A 123 26.36 9.51 5.82
CA ASN A 123 26.18 10.82 6.43
C ASN A 123 25.89 10.78 7.94
N GLY A 124 25.28 9.69 8.43
CA GLY A 124 24.96 9.51 9.85
C GLY A 124 26.11 8.92 10.68
N THR A 125 27.11 8.32 10.05
CA THR A 125 28.28 7.74 10.72
C THR A 125 29.43 8.74 10.67
N ARG A 126 29.86 9.25 11.84
CA ARG A 126 30.99 10.20 11.95
C ARG A 126 32.34 9.50 11.65
N GLY A 127 32.56 9.07 10.41
CA GLY A 127 33.86 8.60 9.91
C GLY A 127 34.17 7.11 10.01
N ASP A 128 33.40 6.29 10.73
CA ASP A 128 33.58 4.82 10.79
C ASP A 128 32.65 4.09 9.80
N VAL A 129 32.94 4.24 8.50
CA VAL A 129 32.25 3.46 7.46
C VAL A 129 32.90 2.07 7.37
N ASN A 130 32.39 1.11 8.14
CA ASN A 130 32.75 -0.29 7.92
C ASN A 130 32.06 -0.81 6.65
N ASN A 131 32.83 -1.22 5.64
CA ASN A 131 32.32 -1.73 4.34
C ASN A 131 31.33 -2.90 4.51
N SER A 132 31.39 -3.64 5.62
CA SER A 132 30.43 -4.70 5.95
C SER A 132 28.98 -4.22 6.15
N ASN A 133 28.76 -2.92 6.30
CA ASN A 133 27.44 -2.35 6.58
C ASN A 133 26.75 -1.72 5.36
N VAL A 134 27.42 -1.62 4.21
CA VAL A 134 26.81 -1.17 2.94
C VAL A 134 25.77 -2.19 2.48
N THR A 135 24.59 -1.75 2.05
CA THR A 135 23.54 -2.65 1.51
C THR A 135 23.67 -2.83 0.01
N THR A 136 23.18 -3.97 -0.50
CA THR A 136 23.16 -4.31 -1.93
C THR A 136 21.74 -4.56 -2.43
N VAL A 137 21.55 -4.64 -3.76
CA VAL A 137 20.25 -4.94 -4.37
C VAL A 137 19.70 -6.31 -3.92
N PRO A 138 20.46 -7.43 -3.99
CA PRO A 138 19.98 -8.72 -3.49
C PRO A 138 19.57 -8.68 -2.02
N GLU A 139 20.35 -7.99 -1.20
CA GLU A 139 20.05 -7.86 0.22
C GLU A 139 18.77 -7.05 0.49
N MET A 140 18.54 -5.98 -0.27
CA MET A 140 17.32 -5.18 -0.17
C MET A 140 16.08 -6.00 -0.57
N TYR A 141 16.18 -6.86 -1.59
CA TYR A 141 15.11 -7.82 -1.91
C TYR A 141 14.85 -8.82 -0.78
N ASN A 142 15.90 -9.36 -0.17
CA ASN A 142 15.77 -10.25 0.99
C ASN A 142 15.14 -9.53 2.20
N PHE A 143 15.50 -8.26 2.44
CA PHE A 143 14.88 -7.41 3.47
C PHE A 143 13.38 -7.20 3.23
N LEU A 144 12.97 -6.94 1.99
CA LEU A 144 11.57 -6.81 1.60
C LEU A 144 10.84 -8.16 1.76
N ALA A 145 11.44 -9.27 1.35
CA ALA A 145 10.88 -10.61 1.52
C ALA A 145 10.68 -10.99 3.00
N VAL A 146 11.64 -10.65 3.88
CA VAL A 146 11.49 -10.80 5.34
C VAL A 146 10.31 -9.96 5.85
N THR A 147 10.20 -8.70 5.41
CA THR A 147 9.10 -7.81 5.83
C THR A 147 7.74 -8.36 5.38
N MET A 148 7.64 -8.87 4.16
CA MET A 148 6.47 -9.58 3.66
C MET A 148 6.15 -10.82 4.51
N LEU A 149 7.17 -11.60 4.90
CA LEU A 149 6.98 -12.79 5.73
C LEU A 149 6.44 -12.42 7.13
N MET A 150 6.88 -11.30 7.70
CA MET A 150 6.34 -10.77 8.96
C MET A 150 4.85 -10.42 8.86
N ALA A 151 4.37 -9.90 7.72
CA ALA A 151 2.95 -9.63 7.49
C ALA A 151 2.10 -10.91 7.59
N ARG A 152 2.67 -12.06 7.22
CA ARG A 152 2.02 -13.38 7.32
C ARG A 152 2.09 -13.98 8.72
N MET A 153 3.23 -13.81 9.39
CA MET A 153 3.51 -14.43 10.69
C MET A 153 3.62 -13.35 11.76
N GLN A 154 2.51 -12.68 12.07
CA GLN A 154 2.53 -11.56 13.01
C GLN A 154 2.91 -12.03 14.43
N LYS A 155 4.07 -11.57 14.89
CA LYS A 155 4.55 -11.73 16.27
C LYS A 155 4.36 -10.45 17.08
N THR A 156 4.40 -10.57 18.40
CA THR A 156 4.04 -9.45 19.28
C THR A 156 5.09 -8.34 19.26
N SER A 157 6.36 -8.71 19.07
CA SER A 157 7.51 -7.80 19.03
C SER A 157 8.47 -8.14 17.88
N LEU A 158 9.41 -7.23 17.60
CA LEU A 158 10.41 -7.47 16.56
C LEU A 158 11.40 -8.57 16.94
N SER A 159 11.80 -8.63 18.21
CA SER A 159 12.78 -9.61 18.68
C SER A 159 12.26 -11.04 18.56
N GLU A 160 10.96 -11.26 18.72
CA GLU A 160 10.33 -12.59 18.62
C GLU A 160 10.52 -13.26 17.26
N TYR A 161 10.70 -12.49 16.18
CA TYR A 161 10.95 -13.06 14.85
C TYR A 161 12.26 -13.86 14.80
N TRP A 162 13.24 -13.50 15.62
CA TRP A 162 14.52 -14.18 15.78
C TRP A 162 14.67 -14.83 17.17
N SER A 163 13.55 -15.16 17.83
CA SER A 163 13.60 -15.86 19.11
C SER A 163 14.11 -17.28 18.95
N LYS A 164 14.99 -17.70 19.88
CA LYS A 164 15.44 -19.09 20.02
C LYS A 164 14.52 -19.93 20.93
N ASP A 165 13.50 -19.31 21.52
CA ASP A 165 12.48 -20.01 22.31
C ASP A 165 11.73 -21.02 21.44
N LYS A 166 11.69 -22.28 21.86
CA LYS A 166 11.13 -23.39 21.09
C LYS A 166 9.66 -23.20 20.71
N LEU A 167 8.86 -22.49 21.50
CA LEU A 167 7.42 -22.30 21.26
C LEU A 167 7.14 -21.31 20.13
N ILE A 168 8.03 -20.34 19.94
CA ILE A 168 7.85 -19.25 18.97
C ILE A 168 8.97 -19.20 17.93
N ARG A 169 9.96 -20.10 17.97
CA ARG A 169 11.05 -20.14 16.99
C ARG A 169 10.52 -20.26 15.58
N THR A 170 11.09 -19.49 14.66
CA THR A 170 10.78 -19.56 13.24
C THR A 170 12.07 -19.46 12.44
N GLU A 171 12.56 -20.59 11.95
CA GLU A 171 13.90 -20.74 11.37
C GLU A 171 14.12 -19.83 10.16
N SER A 172 13.09 -19.66 9.32
CA SER A 172 13.18 -18.90 8.08
C SER A 172 13.66 -17.45 8.27
N PHE A 173 13.37 -16.77 9.39
CA PHE A 173 13.81 -15.39 9.57
C PHE A 173 15.32 -15.29 9.76
N GLU A 174 15.90 -16.13 10.64
CA GLU A 174 17.34 -16.15 10.92
C GLU A 174 18.13 -16.64 9.70
N GLU A 175 17.60 -17.61 8.96
CA GLU A 175 18.21 -18.12 7.72
C GLU A 175 18.31 -17.06 6.63
N ILE A 176 17.29 -16.19 6.49
CA ILE A 176 17.28 -15.17 5.45
C ILE A 176 18.12 -13.96 5.85
N MET A 177 18.01 -13.46 7.09
CA MET A 177 18.69 -12.23 7.53
C MET A 177 18.80 -12.19 9.05
N SER A 178 19.93 -11.76 9.61
CA SER A 178 20.05 -11.58 11.05
C SER A 178 19.17 -10.43 11.56
N LYS A 179 18.74 -10.50 12.83
CA LYS A 179 17.95 -9.44 13.49
C LYS A 179 18.64 -8.08 13.39
N ASP A 180 19.94 -8.04 13.69
CA ASP A 180 20.71 -6.80 13.74
C ASP A 180 20.83 -6.19 12.35
N ARG A 181 21.05 -7.02 11.32
CA ARG A 181 21.10 -6.54 9.94
C ARG A 181 19.75 -6.02 9.47
N TYR A 182 18.66 -6.74 9.74
CA TYR A 182 17.32 -6.26 9.42
C TYR A 182 17.01 -4.92 10.11
N THR A 183 17.39 -4.79 11.38
CA THR A 183 17.17 -3.57 12.18
C THR A 183 17.99 -2.40 11.62
N LEU A 184 19.26 -2.66 11.24
CA LEU A 184 20.12 -1.67 10.60
C LEU A 184 19.51 -1.20 9.27
N LEU A 185 19.12 -2.12 8.38
CA LEU A 185 18.47 -1.78 7.10
C LEU A 185 17.21 -0.95 7.31
N LEU A 186 16.36 -1.34 8.27
CA LEU A 186 15.16 -0.58 8.60
C LEU A 186 15.51 0.84 9.13
N LYS A 187 16.61 1.00 9.88
CA LYS A 187 17.09 2.29 10.39
C LYS A 187 17.63 3.18 9.26
N ILE A 188 18.39 2.63 8.32
CA ILE A 188 19.04 3.41 7.24
C ILE A 188 18.18 3.59 6.00
N LEU A 189 17.05 2.85 5.88
CA LEU A 189 16.15 2.92 4.73
C LEU A 189 15.76 4.36 4.38
N HIS A 190 16.14 4.81 3.19
CA HIS A 190 15.99 6.20 2.77
C HIS A 190 15.78 6.32 1.26
N PHE A 191 15.19 7.43 0.79
CA PHE A 191 14.68 7.54 -0.59
C PHE A 191 14.95 8.88 -1.28
N CYS A 192 15.70 9.78 -0.65
CA CYS A 192 16.06 11.07 -1.24
C CYS A 192 17.39 11.57 -0.66
N ASP A 193 18.07 12.45 -1.38
CA ASP A 193 19.20 13.17 -0.79
C ASP A 193 18.67 14.20 0.22
N ASN A 194 19.28 14.27 1.40
CA ASN A 194 18.90 15.25 2.43
C ASN A 194 19.43 16.65 2.13
N ASN A 195 20.38 16.78 1.20
CA ASN A 195 21.03 18.05 0.87
C ASN A 195 20.24 18.88 -0.16
N ILE A 196 19.11 18.37 -0.67
CA ILE A 196 18.28 19.08 -1.65
C ILE A 196 17.36 20.06 -0.92
N GLU A 197 17.60 21.36 -1.11
CA GLU A 197 16.74 22.44 -0.63
C GLU A 197 15.57 22.71 -1.58
N HIS A 198 14.53 21.88 -1.50
CA HIS A 198 13.25 22.17 -2.15
C HIS A 198 12.08 21.86 -1.20
N TYR A 199 11.16 22.81 -1.06
CA TYR A 199 9.98 22.63 -0.20
C TYR A 199 8.95 21.76 -0.92
N ASP A 200 8.85 20.50 -0.51
CA ASP A 200 7.77 19.57 -0.82
C ASP A 200 7.48 18.74 0.44
N PRO A 201 6.26 18.81 1.02
CA PRO A 201 5.94 18.09 2.26
C PRO A 201 6.14 16.58 2.18
N ILE A 202 6.08 16.00 0.98
CA ILE A 202 6.29 14.56 0.76
C ILE A 202 7.61 14.23 0.05
N MET A 203 8.58 15.17 0.03
CA MET A 203 9.88 15.02 -0.64
C MET A 203 10.57 13.69 -0.31
N LYS A 204 10.49 13.25 0.96
CA LYS A 204 11.11 11.99 1.44
C LYS A 204 10.62 10.72 0.73
N ILE A 205 9.50 10.78 0.00
CA ILE A 205 8.98 9.63 -0.77
C ILE A 205 8.63 9.98 -2.22
N ARG A 206 8.78 11.24 -2.63
CA ARG A 206 8.34 11.76 -3.93
C ARG A 206 8.86 10.93 -5.09
N HIS A 207 10.16 10.64 -5.12
CA HIS A 207 10.77 9.91 -6.22
C HIS A 207 10.18 8.49 -6.38
N ILE A 208 10.05 7.76 -5.27
CA ILE A 208 9.46 6.41 -5.26
C ILE A 208 8.00 6.45 -5.70
N LEU A 209 7.23 7.41 -5.18
CA LEU A 209 5.82 7.60 -5.53
C LEU A 209 5.64 7.83 -7.03
N GLU A 210 6.34 8.80 -7.62
CA GLU A 210 6.20 9.11 -9.05
C GLU A 210 6.67 7.94 -9.94
N LYS A 211 7.72 7.23 -9.52
CA LYS A 211 8.20 6.06 -10.28
C LYS A 211 7.15 4.94 -10.28
N LEU A 212 6.56 4.63 -9.13
CA LEU A 212 5.51 3.61 -9.03
C LEU A 212 4.22 4.03 -9.76
N LYS A 213 3.78 5.27 -9.62
CA LYS A 213 2.63 5.82 -10.38
C LYS A 213 2.85 5.67 -11.89
N THR A 214 4.06 5.96 -12.37
CA THR A 214 4.40 5.76 -13.79
C THR A 214 4.27 4.30 -14.17
N CYS A 215 4.87 3.38 -13.42
CA CYS A 215 4.76 1.94 -13.71
C CYS A 215 3.31 1.45 -13.68
N PHE A 216 2.49 1.91 -12.72
CA PHE A 216 1.08 1.53 -12.60
C PHE A 216 0.30 1.88 -13.86
N LYS A 217 0.41 3.14 -14.31
CA LYS A 217 -0.25 3.63 -15.53
C LYS A 217 0.23 2.95 -16.80
N THR A 218 1.53 2.65 -16.91
CA THR A 218 2.10 2.04 -18.13
C THR A 218 1.86 0.54 -18.23
N ALA A 219 1.64 -0.15 -17.11
CA ALA A 219 1.52 -1.62 -17.12
C ALA A 219 0.12 -2.11 -17.49
N PHE A 220 -0.93 -1.31 -17.25
CA PHE A 220 -2.32 -1.71 -17.49
C PHE A 220 -3.19 -0.52 -17.92
N TYR A 221 -3.83 -0.62 -19.08
CA TYR A 221 -4.83 0.33 -19.51
C TYR A 221 -6.22 -0.06 -18.97
N PRO A 222 -6.94 0.84 -18.29
CA PRO A 222 -8.21 0.52 -17.63
C PRO A 222 -9.33 0.20 -18.62
N TYR A 223 -10.37 -0.47 -18.14
CA TYR A 223 -11.62 -0.64 -18.86
C TYR A 223 -12.52 0.61 -18.73
N GLU A 224 -13.72 0.55 -19.30
CA GLU A 224 -14.68 1.67 -19.37
C GLU A 224 -14.84 2.39 -18.01
N LYS A 225 -15.03 1.65 -16.91
CA LYS A 225 -15.46 2.20 -15.63
C LYS A 225 -14.29 2.37 -14.66
N LEU A 226 -14.01 3.63 -14.31
CA LEU A 226 -13.01 4.03 -13.33
C LEU A 226 -13.68 4.52 -12.06
N CYS A 227 -13.07 4.30 -10.89
CA CYS A 227 -13.57 4.85 -9.63
C CYS A 227 -12.48 5.59 -8.87
N ILE A 228 -12.88 6.66 -8.19
CA ILE A 228 -12.02 7.44 -7.30
C ILE A 228 -12.59 7.39 -5.88
N ASP A 229 -11.75 7.03 -4.93
CA ASP A 229 -12.09 6.99 -3.51
C ASP A 229 -10.85 7.26 -2.64
N GLU A 230 -11.05 7.34 -1.33
CA GLU A 230 -10.02 7.68 -0.36
C GLU A 230 -9.53 6.47 0.44
N SER A 231 -8.21 6.28 0.42
CA SER A 231 -7.50 5.38 1.32
C SER A 231 -6.86 6.16 2.47
N LEU A 232 -6.78 5.55 3.65
CA LEU A 232 -6.24 6.17 4.87
C LEU A 232 -5.24 5.24 5.55
N LEU A 233 -3.95 5.51 5.34
CA LEU A 233 -2.87 4.77 5.98
C LEU A 233 -2.75 5.17 7.45
N LEU A 234 -3.06 4.25 8.37
CA LEU A 234 -2.97 4.47 9.82
C LEU A 234 -1.60 5.04 10.23
N PHE A 235 -1.58 6.24 10.78
CA PHE A 235 -0.36 6.87 11.28
C PHE A 235 -0.68 7.80 12.45
N LYS A 236 -0.05 7.58 13.60
CA LYS A 236 -0.27 8.39 14.82
C LYS A 236 0.90 9.32 15.16
N GLY A 237 2.07 9.14 14.53
CA GLY A 237 3.27 9.94 14.79
C GLY A 237 3.15 11.39 14.33
N ARG A 238 4.26 12.13 14.45
CA ARG A 238 4.38 13.51 13.95
C ARG A 238 4.48 13.49 12.42
N CYS A 239 3.51 14.11 11.77
CA CYS A 239 3.44 14.31 10.33
C CYS A 239 2.49 15.50 10.09
N TYR A 240 2.96 16.50 9.36
CA TYR A 240 2.26 17.78 9.15
C TYR A 240 0.87 17.58 8.52
N PHE A 241 0.78 16.75 7.48
CA PHE A 241 -0.43 16.55 6.69
C PHE A 241 -1.29 15.34 7.14
N LYS A 242 -1.06 14.81 8.35
CA LYS A 242 -1.87 13.72 8.92
C LYS A 242 -3.32 14.18 9.09
N GLN A 243 -4.25 13.36 8.61
CA GLN A 243 -5.69 13.63 8.68
C GLN A 243 -6.35 12.85 9.82
N TYR A 244 -7.44 13.42 10.35
CA TYR A 244 -8.38 12.74 11.22
C TYR A 244 -9.71 12.53 10.49
N ILE A 245 -10.08 11.27 10.25
CA ILE A 245 -11.32 10.91 9.56
C ILE A 245 -12.13 9.99 10.46
N LEU A 246 -13.17 10.54 11.08
CA LEU A 246 -13.99 9.85 12.08
C LEU A 246 -14.63 8.56 11.55
N SER A 247 -15.05 8.55 10.28
CA SER A 247 -15.74 7.44 9.64
C SER A 247 -14.85 6.25 9.30
N LYS A 248 -13.53 6.44 9.19
CA LYS A 248 -12.59 5.36 8.85
C LYS A 248 -12.10 4.66 10.13
N LYS A 249 -11.87 3.34 10.04
CA LYS A 249 -11.35 2.52 11.15
C LYS A 249 -10.04 3.10 11.70
N SER A 250 -9.14 3.43 10.79
CA SER A 250 -7.86 4.08 11.07
C SER A 250 -8.05 5.58 11.25
N ARG A 251 -8.78 6.02 12.28
CA ARG A 251 -9.21 7.42 12.46
C ARG A 251 -8.12 8.48 12.25
N PHE A 252 -6.85 8.17 12.49
CA PHE A 252 -5.70 9.04 12.22
C PHE A 252 -4.81 8.42 11.16
N GLY A 253 -4.46 9.16 10.10
CA GLY A 253 -3.61 8.61 9.06
C GLY A 253 -3.18 9.57 7.97
N ILE A 254 -2.38 9.06 7.05
CA ILE A 254 -2.01 9.75 5.80
C ILE A 254 -3.08 9.41 4.77
N LYS A 255 -3.81 10.43 4.31
CA LYS A 255 -4.90 10.28 3.33
C LYS A 255 -4.33 10.28 1.91
N SER A 256 -4.84 9.38 1.08
CA SER A 256 -4.57 9.35 -0.35
C SER A 256 -5.87 9.27 -1.14
N PHE A 257 -5.95 9.98 -2.26
CA PHE A 257 -6.98 9.80 -3.27
C PHE A 257 -6.49 8.75 -4.28
N VAL A 258 -7.26 7.71 -4.52
CA VAL A 258 -6.83 6.55 -5.33
C VAL A 258 -7.76 6.39 -6.52
N LEU A 259 -7.19 6.29 -7.72
CA LEU A 259 -7.89 5.95 -8.95
C LEU A 259 -7.73 4.45 -9.23
N SER A 260 -8.85 3.75 -9.44
CA SER A 260 -8.86 2.32 -9.71
C SER A 260 -9.78 1.95 -10.87
N ASP A 261 -9.38 0.94 -11.64
CA ASP A 261 -10.26 0.25 -12.59
C ASP A 261 -11.35 -0.50 -11.82
N SER A 262 -12.62 -0.26 -12.13
CA SER A 262 -13.74 -0.82 -11.38
C SER A 262 -13.96 -2.31 -11.65
N LYS A 263 -13.51 -2.80 -12.82
CA LYS A 263 -13.71 -4.18 -13.26
C LYS A 263 -12.72 -5.14 -12.59
N THR A 264 -11.45 -4.76 -12.57
CA THR A 264 -10.33 -5.58 -12.07
C THR A 264 -9.90 -5.20 -10.66
N GLY A 265 -10.17 -3.97 -10.23
CA GLY A 265 -9.62 -3.41 -9.00
C GLY A 265 -8.15 -3.01 -9.11
N TYR A 266 -7.59 -2.94 -10.33
CA TYR A 266 -6.22 -2.49 -10.57
C TYR A 266 -6.08 -0.99 -10.25
N ILE A 267 -5.02 -0.64 -9.53
CA ILE A 267 -4.75 0.74 -9.12
C ILE A 267 -3.99 1.45 -10.23
N GLN A 268 -4.56 2.54 -10.73
CA GLN A 268 -4.00 3.32 -11.81
C GLN A 268 -3.08 4.44 -11.30
N ASP A 269 -3.58 5.22 -10.33
CA ASP A 269 -2.86 6.38 -9.84
C ASP A 269 -3.29 6.73 -8.41
N LEU A 270 -2.48 7.55 -7.73
CA LEU A 270 -2.85 8.13 -6.44
C LEU A 270 -2.25 9.53 -6.23
N ILE A 271 -2.96 10.32 -5.43
CA ILE A 271 -2.51 11.63 -4.94
C ILE A 271 -2.46 11.57 -3.41
N VAL A 272 -1.32 11.92 -2.83
CA VAL A 272 -1.19 12.05 -1.37
C VAL A 272 -1.75 13.40 -0.94
N TYR A 273 -2.62 13.40 0.06
CA TYR A 273 -3.15 14.62 0.63
C TYR A 273 -2.05 15.33 1.44
N SER A 274 -1.61 16.51 0.97
CA SER A 274 -0.63 17.39 1.63
C SER A 274 -1.15 18.83 1.83
N GLU A 275 -2.44 18.97 2.16
CA GLU A 275 -3.14 20.26 2.35
C GLU A 275 -3.09 21.19 1.12
N ALA A 276 -2.51 22.39 1.24
CA ALA A 276 -2.41 23.39 0.17
C ALA A 276 -1.25 23.13 -0.80
N ASP A 277 -0.31 22.27 -0.41
CA ASP A 277 0.93 21.99 -1.14
C ASP A 277 0.77 20.74 -2.05
N MET A 278 -0.47 20.42 -2.42
CA MET A 278 -0.71 19.34 -3.37
C MET A 278 -0.32 19.79 -4.78
N ILE A 279 0.57 19.03 -5.42
CA ILE A 279 0.93 19.24 -6.82
C ILE A 279 -0.23 18.73 -7.69
N MET A 280 -1.04 19.65 -8.21
CA MET A 280 -2.15 19.41 -9.13
C MET A 280 -1.77 19.89 -10.53
N SER A 281 -2.46 19.41 -11.57
CA SER A 281 -2.24 19.93 -12.93
C SER A 281 -2.65 21.41 -13.02
N GLU A 282 -1.75 22.24 -13.58
CA GLU A 282 -1.86 23.70 -13.63
C GLU A 282 -2.95 24.17 -14.61
N ASP A 283 -3.27 23.35 -15.62
CA ASP A 283 -4.22 23.66 -16.69
C ASP A 283 -5.69 23.45 -16.28
N ILE A 284 -5.95 22.98 -15.06
CA ILE A 284 -7.31 22.67 -14.59
C ILE A 284 -7.98 23.93 -14.00
N PRO A 285 -9.16 24.35 -14.47
CA PRO A 285 -9.87 25.53 -13.96
C PRO A 285 -10.42 25.32 -12.54
N SER A 286 -9.56 25.51 -11.52
CA SER A 286 -9.89 25.26 -10.10
C SER A 286 -11.08 26.09 -9.57
N LYS A 287 -11.30 27.30 -10.12
CA LYS A 287 -12.37 28.21 -9.66
C LYS A 287 -13.78 27.71 -9.99
N SER A 288 -13.97 26.88 -11.01
CA SER A 288 -15.31 26.46 -11.47
C SER A 288 -15.77 25.12 -10.87
N ILE A 289 -14.84 24.17 -10.68
CA ILE A 289 -15.13 22.80 -10.22
C ILE A 289 -14.75 22.55 -8.76
N GLY A 290 -14.01 23.45 -8.12
CA GLY A 290 -13.55 23.33 -6.74
C GLY A 290 -12.43 22.31 -6.54
N LYS A 291 -11.94 22.20 -5.29
CA LYS A 291 -10.78 21.34 -4.95
C LYS A 291 -11.01 19.86 -5.23
N SER A 292 -12.19 19.32 -4.88
CA SER A 292 -12.49 17.91 -5.14
C SER A 292 -12.60 17.62 -6.64
N GLY A 293 -13.13 18.56 -7.42
CA GLY A 293 -13.11 18.48 -8.88
C GLY A 293 -11.68 18.53 -9.46
N GLN A 294 -10.80 19.34 -8.90
CA GLN A 294 -9.39 19.40 -9.33
C GLN A 294 -8.65 18.08 -9.09
N VAL A 295 -8.89 17.42 -7.95
CA VAL A 295 -8.36 16.07 -7.67
C VAL A 295 -8.83 15.07 -8.73
N VAL A 296 -10.13 15.09 -9.06
CA VAL A 296 -10.71 14.20 -10.08
C VAL A 296 -10.08 14.43 -11.44
N MET A 297 -10.02 15.68 -11.89
CA MET A 297 -9.45 16.04 -13.19
C MET A 297 -7.96 15.70 -13.27
N THR A 298 -7.20 15.89 -12.18
CA THR A 298 -5.77 15.52 -12.12
C THR A 298 -5.58 14.01 -12.24
N LEU A 299 -6.34 13.20 -11.50
CA LEU A 299 -6.24 11.73 -11.59
C LEU A 299 -6.68 11.21 -12.96
N LEU A 300 -7.69 11.85 -13.57
CA LEU A 300 -8.25 11.41 -14.84
C LEU A 300 -7.53 11.93 -16.08
N GLU A 301 -6.59 12.87 -15.96
CA GLU A 301 -5.92 13.52 -17.10
C GLU A 301 -5.51 12.55 -18.23
N PRO A 302 -4.90 11.37 -17.96
CA PRO A 302 -4.53 10.43 -19.03
C PRO A 302 -5.71 9.70 -19.70
N TYR A 303 -6.91 9.80 -19.14
CA TYR A 303 -8.12 9.04 -19.52
C TYR A 303 -9.27 9.94 -20.02
N LEU A 304 -9.14 11.26 -19.90
CA LEU A 304 -10.07 12.22 -20.50
C LEU A 304 -10.06 12.07 -22.03
N GLY A 305 -11.18 12.39 -22.69
CA GLY A 305 -11.29 12.35 -24.15
C GLY A 305 -11.57 10.97 -24.74
N LYS A 306 -11.67 9.91 -23.91
CA LYS A 306 -11.65 8.52 -24.37
C LYS A 306 -12.94 7.73 -24.12
N GLY A 307 -14.01 8.40 -23.68
CA GLY A 307 -15.31 7.76 -23.43
C GLY A 307 -15.41 6.97 -22.13
N HIS A 308 -14.39 7.02 -21.26
CA HIS A 308 -14.47 6.38 -19.94
C HIS A 308 -15.64 6.91 -19.11
N THR A 309 -16.09 6.10 -18.17
CA THR A 309 -17.15 6.43 -17.21
C THR A 309 -16.58 6.46 -15.79
N LEU A 310 -16.55 7.64 -15.18
CA LEU A 310 -16.11 7.84 -13.81
C LEU A 310 -17.23 7.55 -12.79
N VAL A 311 -16.87 6.82 -11.73
CA VAL A 311 -17.72 6.57 -10.56
C VAL A 311 -17.10 7.26 -9.35
N THR A 312 -17.88 8.07 -8.63
CA THR A 312 -17.37 8.79 -7.45
C THR A 312 -18.33 8.80 -6.28
N ASP A 313 -17.79 8.95 -5.07
CA ASP A 313 -18.59 9.28 -3.89
C ASP A 313 -19.07 10.74 -3.90
N ASN A 314 -20.00 11.02 -2.99
CA ASN A 314 -20.64 12.29 -2.72
C ASN A 314 -19.67 13.44 -2.42
N TRP A 315 -18.44 13.17 -1.95
CA TRP A 315 -17.46 14.23 -1.68
C TRP A 315 -16.98 14.92 -2.98
N TYR A 316 -16.84 14.14 -4.06
CA TYR A 316 -16.39 14.63 -5.37
C TYR A 316 -17.53 15.18 -6.23
N SER A 317 -18.71 14.56 -6.14
CA SER A 317 -19.82 14.81 -7.05
C SER A 317 -20.40 16.23 -6.94
N SER A 318 -20.48 16.90 -8.09
CA SER A 318 -21.15 18.21 -8.25
C SER A 318 -21.60 18.44 -9.70
N PRO A 319 -22.63 19.27 -9.94
CA PRO A 319 -23.07 19.61 -11.30
C PRO A 319 -21.97 20.24 -12.15
N SER A 320 -21.16 21.15 -11.60
CA SER A 320 -20.05 21.77 -12.31
C SER A 320 -19.03 20.75 -12.79
N LEU A 321 -18.60 19.83 -11.91
CA LEU A 321 -17.66 18.78 -12.28
C LEU A 321 -18.22 17.86 -13.36
N PHE A 322 -19.48 17.46 -13.23
CA PHE A 322 -20.11 16.52 -14.17
C PHE A 322 -20.29 17.12 -15.56
N LEU A 323 -20.64 18.41 -15.64
CA LEU A 323 -20.65 19.14 -16.90
C LEU A 323 -19.24 19.24 -17.50
N GLU A 324 -18.21 19.46 -16.67
CA GLU A 324 -16.83 19.56 -17.14
C GLU A 324 -16.27 18.23 -17.64
N LEU A 325 -16.53 17.12 -16.93
CA LEU A 325 -16.19 15.78 -17.39
C LEU A 325 -16.86 15.45 -18.73
N HIS A 326 -18.15 15.80 -18.86
CA HIS A 326 -18.90 15.53 -20.09
C HIS A 326 -18.38 16.33 -21.28
N LYS A 327 -17.93 17.58 -21.09
CA LYS A 327 -17.22 18.35 -22.13
C LYS A 327 -15.91 17.68 -22.55
N ASN A 328 -15.22 17.05 -21.60
CA ASN A 328 -13.97 16.31 -21.84
C ASN A 328 -14.22 14.83 -22.22
N LEU A 329 -15.33 14.58 -22.94
CA LEU A 329 -15.75 13.26 -23.44
C LEU A 329 -15.67 12.13 -22.39
N THR A 330 -16.03 12.44 -21.14
CA THR A 330 -15.99 11.51 -20.02
C THR A 330 -17.37 11.45 -19.37
N ASN A 331 -17.96 10.25 -19.33
CA ASN A 331 -19.22 10.04 -18.63
C ASN A 331 -18.96 9.95 -17.13
N ALA A 332 -19.99 10.18 -16.30
CA ALA A 332 -19.84 10.09 -14.85
C ALA A 332 -21.16 9.75 -14.16
N TYR A 333 -21.07 9.07 -13.02
CA TYR A 333 -22.18 8.92 -12.08
C TYR A 333 -21.68 8.73 -10.64
N GLY A 334 -22.48 9.16 -9.68
CA GLY A 334 -22.10 9.08 -8.27
C GLY A 334 -23.23 9.47 -7.35
N MET A 335 -23.04 9.19 -6.06
CA MET A 335 -23.87 9.80 -5.03
C MET A 335 -23.58 11.30 -4.96
N VAL A 336 -24.55 12.12 -4.56
CA VAL A 336 -24.36 13.56 -4.35
C VAL A 336 -25.02 14.00 -3.07
N ARG A 337 -24.45 15.02 -2.40
CA ARG A 337 -25.09 15.58 -1.22
C ARG A 337 -26.26 16.49 -1.62
N LYS A 338 -27.36 16.44 -0.87
CA LYS A 338 -28.53 17.30 -1.09
C LYS A 338 -28.24 18.80 -0.96
N ASP A 339 -27.24 19.16 -0.17
CA ASP A 339 -26.79 20.53 0.08
C ASP A 339 -25.63 20.96 -0.85
N ARG A 340 -25.28 20.12 -1.85
CA ARG A 340 -24.23 20.44 -2.81
C ARG A 340 -24.65 21.61 -3.67
N LEU A 341 -23.78 22.61 -3.79
CA LEU A 341 -24.01 23.78 -4.63
C LEU A 341 -24.38 23.36 -6.06
N GLY A 342 -25.50 23.90 -6.56
CA GLY A 342 -25.99 23.69 -7.91
C GLY A 342 -26.99 22.55 -8.09
N ILE A 343 -27.17 21.68 -7.09
CA ILE A 343 -28.20 20.63 -7.11
C ILE A 343 -29.60 21.27 -7.02
N PRO A 344 -30.61 20.74 -7.72
CA PRO A 344 -31.97 21.27 -7.67
C PRO A 344 -32.61 21.01 -6.31
N GLU A 345 -33.50 21.91 -5.88
CA GLU A 345 -34.31 21.70 -4.68
C GLU A 345 -35.39 20.63 -4.94
N LEU A 346 -35.09 19.36 -4.62
CA LEU A 346 -36.04 18.24 -4.71
C LEU A 346 -36.86 18.11 -3.42
N ASN A 347 -37.67 19.14 -3.13
CA ASN A 347 -38.45 19.26 -1.89
C ASN A 347 -39.64 18.29 -1.80
N LYS A 348 -39.95 17.55 -2.88
CA LYS A 348 -41.01 16.54 -2.87
C LYS A 348 -40.72 15.47 -1.81
N LYS A 349 -41.69 15.26 -0.91
CA LYS A 349 -41.69 14.13 0.02
C LYS A 349 -42.04 12.87 -0.76
N LEU A 350 -41.21 11.84 -0.64
CA LEU A 350 -41.33 10.59 -1.38
C LEU A 350 -41.69 9.44 -0.43
N ASN A 351 -42.56 8.55 -0.89
CA ASN A 351 -42.79 7.25 -0.24
C ASN A 351 -41.68 6.26 -0.62
N LYS A 352 -41.53 5.19 0.17
CA LYS A 352 -40.56 4.12 -0.12
C LYS A 352 -40.82 3.54 -1.53
N GLY A 353 -39.76 3.47 -2.33
CA GLY A 353 -39.79 3.02 -3.72
C GLY A 353 -39.95 4.15 -4.75
N GLU A 354 -40.45 5.32 -4.34
CA GLU A 354 -40.62 6.47 -5.24
C GLU A 354 -39.30 7.19 -5.52
N TYR A 355 -39.25 7.86 -6.67
CA TYR A 355 -38.17 8.75 -7.06
C TYR A 355 -38.70 10.02 -7.71
N VAL A 356 -37.87 11.05 -7.73
CA VAL A 356 -38.04 12.25 -8.53
C VAL A 356 -36.71 12.59 -9.17
N PHE A 357 -36.74 13.16 -10.37
CA PHE A 357 -35.52 13.58 -11.05
C PHE A 357 -35.74 14.88 -11.80
N TYR A 358 -34.63 15.58 -11.99
CA TYR A 358 -34.52 16.77 -12.83
C TYR A 358 -33.27 16.62 -13.69
N SER A 359 -33.25 17.31 -14.82
CA SER A 359 -32.10 17.32 -15.72
C SER A 359 -31.67 18.72 -16.07
N ILE A 360 -30.37 18.86 -16.38
CA ILE A 360 -29.81 20.06 -16.99
C ILE A 360 -28.78 19.65 -18.04
N LYS A 361 -28.98 20.08 -19.29
CA LYS A 361 -28.15 19.64 -20.41
C LYS A 361 -28.06 18.11 -20.42
N ASN A 362 -26.87 17.54 -20.23
CA ASN A 362 -26.64 16.10 -20.17
C ASN A 362 -26.52 15.52 -18.74
N VAL A 363 -26.90 16.27 -17.72
CA VAL A 363 -26.78 15.84 -16.31
C VAL A 363 -28.15 15.56 -15.72
N LEU A 364 -28.31 14.36 -15.19
CA LEU A 364 -29.43 13.91 -14.37
C LEU A 364 -29.11 14.15 -12.89
N ALA A 365 -30.04 14.73 -12.15
CA ALA A 365 -30.09 14.69 -10.68
C ALA A 365 -31.32 13.88 -10.26
N LEU A 366 -31.13 12.82 -9.48
CA LEU A 366 -32.18 11.89 -9.08
C LEU A 366 -32.18 11.73 -7.56
N LYS A 367 -33.36 11.87 -6.96
CA LYS A 367 -33.63 11.56 -5.55
C LYS A 367 -34.54 10.34 -5.50
N TRP A 368 -34.13 9.31 -4.76
CA TRP A 368 -34.90 8.09 -4.56
C TRP A 368 -35.03 7.76 -3.08
N MET A 369 -36.20 7.29 -2.67
CA MET A 369 -36.48 6.90 -1.30
C MET A 369 -36.46 5.37 -1.17
N GLY A 370 -35.34 4.84 -0.70
CA GLY A 370 -35.22 3.42 -0.34
C GLY A 370 -35.59 3.18 1.14
N GLU A 371 -34.75 2.42 1.83
CA GLU A 371 -34.73 2.43 3.31
C GLU A 371 -34.28 3.79 3.86
N ARG A 372 -33.46 4.49 3.07
CA ARG A 372 -33.00 5.85 3.32
C ARG A 372 -33.09 6.65 2.02
N GLU A 373 -33.17 7.96 2.17
CA GLU A 373 -33.10 8.89 1.03
C GLU A 373 -31.70 8.81 0.40
N VAL A 374 -31.65 8.63 -0.92
CA VAL A 374 -30.40 8.60 -1.71
C VAL A 374 -30.51 9.61 -2.84
N TRP A 375 -29.44 10.38 -3.03
CA TRP A 375 -29.30 11.36 -4.09
C TRP A 375 -28.18 10.94 -5.03
N MET A 376 -28.49 10.93 -6.33
CA MET A 376 -27.59 10.54 -7.40
C MET A 376 -27.45 11.68 -8.40
N ILE A 377 -26.26 11.81 -8.98
CA ILE A 377 -26.01 12.65 -10.15
C ILE A 377 -25.35 11.78 -11.24
N SER A 378 -25.70 12.01 -12.51
CA SER A 378 -25.29 11.12 -13.60
C SER A 378 -25.33 11.81 -14.97
N THR A 379 -24.34 11.53 -15.82
CA THR A 379 -24.36 11.85 -17.26
C THR A 379 -24.54 10.60 -18.14
N TYR A 380 -24.72 9.44 -17.52
CA TYR A 380 -24.72 8.13 -18.18
C TYR A 380 -26.08 7.43 -18.20
N HIS A 381 -26.97 7.76 -17.25
CA HIS A 381 -28.18 6.99 -16.97
C HIS A 381 -29.45 7.72 -17.38
N CYS A 382 -30.41 6.99 -17.93
CA CYS A 382 -31.83 7.38 -17.93
C CYS A 382 -32.43 7.19 -16.53
N PRO A 383 -33.51 7.91 -16.18
CA PRO A 383 -34.22 7.77 -14.90
C PRO A 383 -35.11 6.51 -14.85
N ASN A 384 -34.53 5.36 -15.19
CA ASN A 384 -35.22 4.07 -15.29
C ASN A 384 -35.20 3.30 -13.97
N MET A 385 -36.30 2.61 -13.68
CA MET A 385 -36.44 1.69 -12.55
C MET A 385 -36.23 0.24 -13.00
N ILE A 386 -35.35 -0.48 -12.33
CA ILE A 386 -34.97 -1.86 -12.68
C ILE A 386 -35.41 -2.80 -11.56
N ASN A 387 -36.04 -3.91 -11.95
CA ASN A 387 -36.34 -5.01 -11.04
C ASN A 387 -35.06 -5.82 -10.78
N THR A 388 -34.64 -5.90 -9.53
CA THR A 388 -33.36 -6.57 -9.17
C THR A 388 -33.46 -8.09 -9.10
N ASN A 389 -34.63 -8.68 -9.35
CA ASN A 389 -34.95 -10.10 -9.14
C ASN A 389 -34.73 -10.62 -7.70
N LYS A 390 -34.47 -9.71 -6.75
CA LYS A 390 -34.38 -10.01 -5.32
C LYS A 390 -35.72 -9.76 -4.66
N ILE A 391 -36.03 -10.58 -3.67
CA ILE A 391 -37.25 -10.47 -2.88
C ILE A 391 -36.91 -9.86 -1.52
N TYR A 392 -37.69 -8.89 -1.08
CA TYR A 392 -37.65 -8.41 0.30
C TYR A 392 -38.43 -9.40 1.17
N TYR A 393 -37.71 -10.27 1.90
CA TYR A 393 -38.33 -11.39 2.63
C TYR A 393 -39.50 -11.00 3.56
N PRO A 394 -39.48 -9.87 4.29
CA PRO A 394 -40.61 -9.51 5.14
C PRO A 394 -41.93 -9.23 4.40
N THR A 395 -41.89 -8.64 3.19
CA THR A 395 -43.11 -8.34 2.40
C THR A 395 -43.32 -9.27 1.21
N LYS A 396 -42.33 -10.12 0.89
CA LYS A 396 -42.24 -10.94 -0.32
C LYS A 396 -42.32 -10.15 -1.64
N GLU A 397 -42.12 -8.82 -1.59
CA GLU A 397 -42.14 -7.98 -2.78
C GLU A 397 -40.81 -7.98 -3.51
N LYS A 398 -40.86 -7.74 -4.82
CA LYS A 398 -39.66 -7.58 -5.65
C LYS A 398 -38.99 -6.24 -5.36
N ILE A 399 -37.67 -6.25 -5.20
CA ILE A 399 -36.89 -5.04 -4.95
C ILE A 399 -36.65 -4.33 -6.28
N ILE A 400 -37.27 -3.15 -6.43
CA ILE A 400 -37.11 -2.27 -7.60
C ILE A 400 -36.25 -1.07 -7.19
N LYS A 401 -35.24 -0.73 -8.00
CA LYS A 401 -34.33 0.40 -7.74
C LYS A 401 -34.01 1.16 -9.03
N PRO A 402 -33.68 2.46 -8.94
CA PRO A 402 -33.12 3.19 -10.07
C PRO A 402 -31.86 2.49 -10.60
N GLN A 403 -31.71 2.43 -11.92
CA GLN A 403 -30.56 1.78 -12.57
C GLN A 403 -29.22 2.33 -12.06
N CYS A 404 -29.11 3.67 -11.95
CA CYS A 404 -27.90 4.34 -11.48
C CYS A 404 -27.45 3.89 -10.07
N ILE A 405 -28.38 3.50 -9.19
CA ILE A 405 -28.05 3.03 -7.83
C ILE A 405 -27.52 1.59 -7.87
N ILE A 406 -28.05 0.76 -8.77
CA ILE A 406 -27.57 -0.61 -8.97
C ILE A 406 -26.15 -0.57 -9.53
N ASP A 407 -25.94 0.21 -10.59
CA ASP A 407 -24.65 0.33 -11.26
C ASP A 407 -23.59 0.90 -10.31
N TYR A 408 -23.93 1.94 -9.55
CA TYR A 408 -23.07 2.49 -8.49
C TYR A 408 -22.66 1.47 -7.43
N SER A 409 -23.59 0.66 -6.94
CA SER A 409 -23.30 -0.35 -5.93
C SER A 409 -22.33 -1.43 -6.42
N ASN A 410 -22.35 -1.71 -7.72
CA ASN A 410 -21.51 -2.72 -8.36
C ASN A 410 -20.09 -2.22 -8.65
N THR A 411 -19.91 -0.91 -8.84
CA THR A 411 -18.64 -0.32 -9.33
C THR A 411 -17.85 0.42 -8.26
N MET A 412 -18.50 1.13 -7.33
CA MET A 412 -17.86 2.01 -6.34
C MET A 412 -17.08 1.29 -5.22
N ARG A 413 -16.78 -0.01 -5.33
CA ARG A 413 -16.16 -0.80 -4.24
C ARG A 413 -14.73 -1.23 -4.50
N ALA A 414 -14.12 -0.80 -5.60
CA ALA A 414 -12.81 -1.31 -5.98
C ALA A 414 -11.72 -0.91 -4.95
N VAL A 415 -11.66 0.37 -4.57
CA VAL A 415 -10.69 0.88 -3.59
C VAL A 415 -10.90 0.28 -2.20
N ASP A 416 -12.15 0.21 -1.72
CA ASP A 416 -12.46 -0.44 -0.43
C ASP A 416 -12.02 -1.92 -0.38
N LYS A 417 -12.14 -2.65 -1.49
CA LYS A 417 -11.65 -4.03 -1.60
C LYS A 417 -10.13 -4.10 -1.51
N VAL A 418 -9.43 -3.18 -2.15
CA VAL A 418 -7.96 -3.08 -2.05
C VAL A 418 -7.56 -2.84 -0.59
N ASP A 419 -8.15 -1.84 0.06
CA ASP A 419 -7.89 -1.52 1.48
C ASP A 419 -8.16 -2.73 2.39
N GLN A 420 -9.26 -3.45 2.14
CA GLN A 420 -9.59 -4.67 2.89
C GLN A 420 -8.56 -5.78 2.68
N MET A 421 -8.10 -5.99 1.44
CA MET A 421 -7.09 -7.01 1.13
C MET A 421 -5.74 -6.65 1.76
N LEU A 422 -5.28 -5.41 1.60
CA LEU A 422 -4.02 -4.96 2.16
C LEU A 422 -4.03 -4.95 3.70
N TYR A 423 -5.17 -4.68 4.33
CA TYR A 423 -5.29 -4.78 5.78
C TYR A 423 -4.88 -6.17 6.30
N THR A 424 -5.15 -7.25 5.55
CA THR A 424 -4.82 -8.62 5.99
C THR A 424 -3.34 -8.96 5.91
N LEU A 425 -2.61 -8.41 4.94
CA LEU A 425 -1.21 -8.71 4.66
C LEU A 425 -0.45 -7.41 4.37
N ASN A 426 -0.43 -6.49 5.34
CA ASN A 426 0.33 -5.25 5.20
C ASN A 426 1.74 -5.41 5.76
N SER A 427 2.73 -4.89 5.03
CA SER A 427 4.14 -4.84 5.41
C SER A 427 4.45 -3.69 6.39
N THR A 428 3.42 -2.95 6.83
CA THR A 428 3.60 -1.77 7.67
C THR A 428 3.81 -2.14 9.14
N ARG A 429 4.70 -1.41 9.81
CA ARG A 429 5.04 -1.67 11.21
C ARG A 429 4.65 -0.51 12.12
N LYS A 430 4.48 -0.81 13.41
CA LYS A 430 4.33 0.20 14.46
C LYS A 430 5.67 0.94 14.63
N ASN A 431 5.63 2.22 14.98
CA ASN A 431 6.80 3.05 15.32
C ASN A 431 7.81 3.31 14.18
N LEU A 432 7.33 3.47 12.94
CA LEU A 432 8.16 3.96 11.83
C LEU A 432 7.99 5.46 11.63
N LYS A 433 9.03 6.13 11.09
CA LYS A 433 8.90 7.47 10.49
C LYS A 433 7.86 7.41 9.36
N TRP A 434 7.12 8.50 9.17
CA TRP A 434 5.96 8.54 8.27
C TRP A 434 6.29 8.06 6.84
N TYR A 435 7.43 8.48 6.29
CA TYR A 435 7.83 8.18 4.91
C TYR A 435 8.22 6.71 4.72
N LYS A 436 8.87 6.09 5.71
CA LYS A 436 9.15 4.63 5.69
C LYS A 436 7.86 3.83 5.76
N LYS A 437 6.91 4.28 6.60
CA LYS A 437 5.60 3.63 6.67
C LYS A 437 4.84 3.74 5.36
N PHE A 438 4.86 4.92 4.75
CA PHE A 438 4.23 5.16 3.45
C PHE A 438 4.91 4.38 2.32
N PHE A 439 6.24 4.22 2.36
CA PHE A 439 6.97 3.33 1.45
C PHE A 439 6.47 1.90 1.50
N PHE A 440 6.34 1.30 2.68
CA PHE A 440 5.80 -0.07 2.79
C PHE A 440 4.37 -0.18 2.28
N HIS A 441 3.56 0.88 2.46
CA HIS A 441 2.23 0.93 1.85
C HIS A 441 2.29 0.96 0.31
N LEU A 442 3.16 1.78 -0.28
CA LEU A 442 3.36 1.79 -1.74
C LEU A 442 3.88 0.45 -2.27
N PHE A 443 4.77 -0.20 -1.52
CA PHE A 443 5.25 -1.55 -1.81
C PHE A 443 4.11 -2.57 -1.78
N ASP A 444 3.23 -2.52 -0.77
CA ASP A 444 2.05 -3.38 -0.69
C ASP A 444 1.08 -3.15 -1.87
N LEU A 445 0.89 -1.90 -2.30
CA LEU A 445 0.10 -1.57 -3.51
C LEU A 445 0.73 -2.16 -4.76
N ALA A 446 2.07 -2.13 -4.89
CA ALA A 446 2.78 -2.75 -5.99
C ALA A 446 2.59 -4.27 -6.00
N VAL A 447 2.73 -4.94 -4.85
CA VAL A 447 2.44 -6.38 -4.68
C VAL A 447 1.00 -6.72 -5.07
N TYR A 448 0.04 -5.87 -4.69
CA TYR A 448 -1.36 -6.04 -5.07
C TYR A 448 -1.58 -5.86 -6.59
N ASN A 449 -0.98 -4.85 -7.22
CA ASN A 449 -1.07 -4.69 -8.67
C ASN A 449 -0.41 -5.88 -9.41
N THR A 450 0.70 -6.41 -8.91
CA THR A 450 1.30 -7.66 -9.44
C THR A 450 0.33 -8.82 -9.34
N PHE A 451 -0.37 -8.96 -8.23
CA PHE A 451 -1.39 -10.00 -8.04
C PHE A 451 -2.50 -9.90 -9.09
N ILE A 452 -3.02 -8.70 -9.34
CA ILE A 452 -4.05 -8.47 -10.36
C ILE A 452 -3.52 -8.82 -11.75
N LEU A 453 -2.32 -8.35 -12.11
CA LEU A 453 -1.71 -8.68 -13.39
C LEU A 453 -1.49 -10.18 -13.56
N TYR A 454 -0.93 -10.87 -12.56
CA TYR A 454 -0.67 -12.31 -12.63
C TYR A 454 -1.93 -13.12 -12.90
N ASN A 455 -3.00 -12.87 -12.13
CA ASN A 455 -4.28 -13.55 -12.32
C ASN A 455 -4.89 -13.22 -13.69
N TYR A 456 -4.76 -11.97 -14.15
CA TYR A 456 -5.26 -11.55 -15.45
C TYR A 456 -4.51 -12.27 -16.60
N VAL A 457 -3.18 -12.27 -16.61
CA VAL A 457 -2.37 -12.89 -17.68
C VAL A 457 -2.60 -14.39 -17.73
N THR A 458 -2.52 -15.04 -16.57
CA THR A 458 -2.56 -16.51 -16.49
C THR A 458 -3.98 -17.08 -16.57
N GLY A 459 -5.01 -16.26 -16.38
CA GLY A 459 -6.40 -16.70 -16.24
C GLY A 459 -6.64 -17.54 -14.98
N ARG A 460 -5.70 -17.54 -14.03
CA ARG A 460 -5.81 -18.26 -12.75
C ARG A 460 -6.56 -17.41 -11.75
N ASN A 461 -7.30 -18.08 -10.86
CA ASN A 461 -7.94 -17.45 -9.70
C ASN A 461 -7.13 -17.75 -8.44
N LEU A 462 -5.86 -17.33 -8.40
CA LEU A 462 -5.05 -17.49 -7.21
C LEU A 462 -5.58 -16.55 -6.12
N SER A 463 -5.65 -17.01 -4.86
CA SER A 463 -5.94 -16.12 -3.73
C SER A 463 -4.73 -15.23 -3.44
N PHE A 464 -4.94 -13.97 -3.03
CA PHE A 464 -3.86 -13.05 -2.67
C PHE A 464 -2.89 -13.62 -1.62
N SER A 465 -3.41 -14.36 -0.63
CA SER A 465 -2.58 -14.99 0.40
C SER A 465 -1.59 -16.02 -0.16
N LYS A 466 -2.02 -16.89 -1.09
CA LYS A 466 -1.13 -17.86 -1.76
C LYS A 466 -0.15 -17.16 -2.70
N PHE A 467 -0.63 -16.22 -3.50
CA PHE A 467 0.19 -15.40 -4.38
C PHE A 467 1.33 -14.73 -3.62
N HIS A 468 1.01 -14.08 -2.50
CA HIS A 468 1.97 -13.38 -1.66
C HIS A 468 3.07 -14.31 -1.12
N LEU A 469 2.73 -15.55 -0.74
CA LEU A 469 3.73 -16.54 -0.33
C LEU A 469 4.61 -16.99 -1.49
N TYR A 470 4.06 -17.16 -2.69
CA TYR A 470 4.83 -17.54 -3.86
C TYR A 470 5.78 -16.43 -4.31
N LEU A 471 5.36 -15.16 -4.26
CA LEU A 471 6.25 -14.03 -4.51
C LEU A 471 7.44 -14.02 -3.54
N ILE A 472 7.21 -14.22 -2.23
CA ILE A 472 8.31 -14.34 -1.24
C ILE A 472 9.28 -15.45 -1.65
N LYS A 473 8.76 -16.63 -2.01
CA LYS A 473 9.61 -17.76 -2.42
C LYS A 473 10.45 -17.44 -3.65
N GLU A 474 9.85 -16.86 -4.69
CA GLU A 474 10.59 -16.51 -5.92
C GLU A 474 11.65 -15.43 -5.66
N ILE A 475 11.36 -14.42 -4.83
CA ILE A 475 12.35 -13.41 -4.41
C ILE A 475 13.54 -14.10 -3.71
N LEU A 476 13.27 -14.95 -2.72
CA LEU A 476 14.34 -15.64 -1.98
C LEU A 476 15.12 -16.62 -2.85
N LEU A 477 14.47 -17.33 -3.77
CA LEU A 477 15.16 -18.22 -4.70
C LEU A 477 16.14 -17.44 -5.59
N LYS A 478 15.76 -16.25 -6.07
CA LYS A 478 16.63 -15.42 -6.91
C LYS A 478 17.76 -14.75 -6.10
N TYR A 479 17.46 -14.21 -4.91
CA TYR A 479 18.37 -13.29 -4.20
C TYR A 479 19.01 -13.84 -2.92
N ASN A 480 18.58 -14.99 -2.40
CA ASN A 480 19.16 -15.60 -1.19
C ASN A 480 20.27 -16.63 -1.50
N SER A 481 20.50 -16.94 -2.78
CA SER A 481 21.48 -17.94 -3.25
C SER A 481 22.95 -17.61 -2.93
N SER A 482 23.23 -16.44 -2.34
CA SER A 482 24.57 -16.02 -1.90
C SER A 482 24.86 -16.31 -0.43
N LYS A 483 23.94 -16.94 0.32
CA LYS A 483 24.16 -17.37 1.72
C LYS A 483 24.47 -18.87 1.85
N SER A 484 25.31 -19.41 0.97
CA SER A 484 26.16 -20.51 1.37
C SER A 484 27.40 -19.90 2.04
N THR A 485 27.56 -20.16 3.34
CA THR A 485 28.71 -19.80 4.20
C THR A 485 28.62 -18.49 5.02
N ASP A 486 27.63 -18.34 5.91
CA ASP A 486 27.95 -17.89 7.29
C ASP A 486 26.81 -18.13 8.32
N ASN A 487 26.05 -19.21 8.17
CA ASN A 487 25.20 -19.69 9.27
C ASN A 487 26.06 -20.58 10.16
N GLY A 488 25.97 -20.38 11.49
CA GLY A 488 26.62 -21.21 12.49
C GLY A 488 26.51 -22.71 12.15
N PRO A 489 27.55 -23.50 12.47
CA PRO A 489 27.98 -24.56 11.58
C PRO A 489 26.88 -25.63 11.47
N PHE A 490 26.44 -25.90 10.24
CA PHE A 490 25.51 -26.99 9.83
C PHE A 490 25.77 -28.33 10.55
N ARG A 491 26.99 -28.52 11.03
CA ARG A 491 27.40 -29.64 11.90
C ARG A 491 26.57 -29.81 13.17
N LEU A 492 25.91 -28.76 13.70
CA LEU A 492 25.19 -28.82 14.99
C LEU A 492 23.67 -28.97 14.88
N THR A 493 23.09 -28.84 13.69
CA THR A 493 21.64 -28.75 13.49
C THR A 493 21.04 -29.94 12.77
N GLU A 494 21.82 -30.63 11.93
CA GLU A 494 21.35 -31.80 11.17
C GLU A 494 21.69 -33.15 11.84
N ARG A 495 20.96 -34.21 11.44
CA ARG A 495 21.38 -35.59 11.73
C ARG A 495 22.58 -35.96 10.87
N HIS A 496 23.71 -36.22 11.52
CA HIS A 496 24.97 -36.64 10.91
C HIS A 496 25.26 -38.09 11.29
N PHE A 497 25.68 -38.89 10.30
CA PHE A 497 26.00 -40.30 10.48
C PHE A 497 27.40 -40.59 9.92
N PRO A 498 28.23 -41.39 10.63
CA PRO A 498 29.50 -41.83 10.09
C PRO A 498 29.30 -42.61 8.80
N SER A 499 30.05 -42.24 7.76
CA SER A 499 30.10 -42.99 6.50
C SER A 499 31.54 -43.37 6.16
N PRO A 500 31.78 -44.54 5.54
CA PRO A 500 33.11 -44.88 5.05
C PRO A 500 33.56 -43.88 3.98
N TYR A 501 34.79 -43.39 4.09
CA TYR A 501 35.41 -42.54 3.08
C TYR A 501 35.87 -43.38 1.90
N ILE A 502 35.45 -42.98 0.69
CA ILE A 502 35.83 -43.61 -0.57
C ILE A 502 36.40 -42.51 -1.46
N ASN A 503 37.65 -42.67 -1.91
CA ASN A 503 38.26 -41.74 -2.86
C ASN A 503 37.96 -42.20 -4.30
N ASN A 504 37.26 -41.37 -5.07
CA ASN A 504 36.84 -41.68 -6.44
C ASN A 504 37.99 -41.64 -7.47
N ALA A 505 39.17 -41.10 -7.13
CA ALA A 505 40.29 -40.96 -8.07
C ALA A 505 41.16 -42.22 -8.19
N ALA A 506 41.03 -43.18 -7.27
CA ALA A 506 41.62 -44.52 -7.37
C ALA A 506 40.91 -45.42 -6.36
N ILE A 507 40.40 -46.57 -6.78
CA ILE A 507 39.77 -47.58 -5.91
C ILE A 507 40.84 -48.16 -4.97
N ARG A 508 41.25 -47.40 -3.96
CA ARG A 508 42.14 -47.83 -2.88
C ARG A 508 41.25 -48.20 -1.70
N LYS A 509 41.18 -49.49 -1.38
CA LYS A 509 40.40 -50.05 -0.26
C LYS A 509 40.75 -49.47 1.12
N ASN A 510 41.85 -48.72 1.24
CA ASN A 510 42.34 -48.13 2.50
C ASN A 510 42.48 -46.60 2.44
N ALA A 511 41.56 -45.90 1.75
CA ALA A 511 41.55 -44.44 1.77
C ALA A 511 41.31 -43.92 3.21
N ARG A 512 42.11 -42.93 3.63
CA ARG A 512 42.01 -42.30 4.95
C ARG A 512 41.98 -40.79 4.79
N ARG A 513 41.24 -40.11 5.68
CA ARG A 513 41.28 -38.65 5.86
C ARG A 513 41.85 -38.32 7.23
N LYS A 514 42.45 -37.15 7.36
CA LYS A 514 42.90 -36.63 8.66
C LYS A 514 41.68 -36.24 9.50
N CYS A 515 41.68 -36.58 10.79
CA CYS A 515 40.60 -36.18 11.69
C CYS A 515 40.72 -34.70 12.08
N VAL A 516 39.66 -33.92 11.83
CA VAL A 516 39.64 -32.47 12.11
C VAL A 516 39.70 -32.17 13.61
N VAL A 517 38.96 -32.92 14.43
CA VAL A 517 38.93 -32.74 15.90
C VAL A 517 40.29 -33.08 16.51
N CYS A 518 40.89 -34.22 16.16
CA CYS A 518 42.22 -34.59 16.64
C CYS A 518 43.26 -33.53 16.28
N ARG A 519 43.23 -33.03 15.03
CA ARG A 519 44.16 -31.99 14.58
C ARG A 519 44.04 -30.70 15.40
N LYS A 520 42.83 -30.33 15.82
CA LYS A 520 42.57 -29.14 16.66
C LYS A 520 43.15 -29.28 18.08
N HIS A 521 43.38 -30.52 18.54
CA HIS A 521 44.00 -30.84 19.83
C HIS A 521 45.45 -31.27 19.69
N ASP A 522 46.12 -30.87 18.60
CA ASP A 522 47.50 -31.22 18.28
C ASP A 522 47.80 -32.74 18.25
N ARG A 523 46.78 -33.55 17.96
CA ARG A 523 46.90 -35.00 17.79
C ARG A 523 46.85 -35.38 16.31
N ARG A 524 47.85 -36.11 15.83
CA ARG A 524 47.84 -36.69 14.49
C ARG A 524 47.00 -37.98 14.49
N SER A 525 45.88 -37.97 13.78
CA SER A 525 45.04 -39.14 13.60
C SER A 525 44.43 -39.17 12.19
N GLU A 526 44.33 -40.37 11.63
CA GLU A 526 43.72 -40.65 10.33
C GLU A 526 42.58 -41.65 10.49
N THR A 527 41.50 -41.44 9.74
CA THR A 527 40.23 -42.15 9.89
C THR A 527 39.72 -42.63 8.53
N HIS A 528 39.08 -43.79 8.53
CA HIS A 528 38.34 -44.32 7.38
C HIS A 528 36.92 -43.78 7.29
N TYR A 529 36.51 -42.94 8.24
CA TYR A 529 35.16 -42.42 8.34
C TYR A 529 35.14 -40.91 8.09
N GLU A 530 34.06 -40.48 7.45
CA GLU A 530 33.75 -39.09 7.19
C GLU A 530 32.29 -38.78 7.53
N CYS A 531 32.00 -37.49 7.69
CA CYS A 531 30.65 -36.97 7.58
C CYS A 531 30.47 -36.43 6.16
N LYS A 532 29.67 -37.10 5.31
CA LYS A 532 29.41 -36.65 3.93
C LYS A 532 28.76 -35.27 3.84
N LYS A 533 27.90 -34.93 4.80
CA LYS A 533 27.19 -33.65 4.84
C LYS A 533 28.11 -32.47 5.15
N CYS A 534 29.10 -32.69 6.02
CA CYS A 534 30.08 -31.66 6.39
C CYS A 534 31.40 -31.77 5.61
N ASP A 535 31.55 -32.79 4.76
CA ASP A 535 32.76 -33.14 4.02
C ASP A 535 34.05 -33.13 4.87
N VAL A 536 34.03 -33.79 6.03
CA VAL A 536 35.19 -33.86 6.95
C VAL A 536 35.49 -35.28 7.41
N GLY A 537 36.78 -35.60 7.58
CA GLY A 537 37.24 -36.82 8.23
C GLY A 537 37.09 -36.71 9.75
N LEU A 538 36.42 -37.70 10.37
CA LEU A 538 36.24 -37.77 11.82
C LEU A 538 36.47 -39.19 12.35
N CYS A 539 37.17 -39.33 13.48
CA CYS A 539 37.20 -40.61 14.20
C CYS A 539 35.78 -40.93 14.69
N ILE A 540 35.37 -42.20 14.60
CA ILE A 540 34.00 -42.63 14.93
C ILE A 540 33.61 -42.23 16.36
N TYR A 541 34.56 -42.29 17.29
CA TYR A 541 34.42 -41.87 18.67
C TYR A 541 35.76 -41.33 19.20
N PRO A 542 35.77 -40.27 20.05
CA PRO A 542 34.65 -39.38 20.40
C PRO A 542 34.42 -38.26 19.38
N CYS A 543 35.33 -38.10 18.42
CA CYS A 543 35.42 -36.93 17.54
C CYS A 543 34.16 -36.67 16.72
N PHE A 544 33.49 -37.71 16.22
CA PHE A 544 32.24 -37.54 15.48
C PHE A 544 31.15 -36.92 16.34
N GLY A 545 31.03 -37.31 17.61
CA GLY A 545 30.10 -36.71 18.56
C GLY A 545 30.48 -35.27 18.86
N LEU A 546 31.73 -35.02 19.28
CA LEU A 546 32.20 -33.68 19.66
C LEU A 546 32.01 -32.66 18.54
N TYR A 547 32.39 -33.04 17.30
CA TYR A 547 32.26 -32.18 16.14
C TYR A 547 30.80 -31.83 15.79
N HIS A 548 29.82 -32.66 16.12
CA HIS A 548 28.41 -32.40 15.76
C HIS A 548 27.53 -31.99 16.95
N THR A 549 28.08 -31.91 18.17
CA THR A 549 27.29 -31.59 19.37
C THR A 549 27.84 -30.43 20.20
N ILE A 550 29.11 -30.05 20.04
CA ILE A 550 29.75 -29.00 20.86
C ILE A 550 30.18 -27.82 19.98
N LEU A 551 29.83 -26.61 20.39
CA LEU A 551 30.19 -25.37 19.69
C LEU A 551 31.72 -25.20 19.63
N ASP A 552 32.40 -25.35 20.76
CA ASP A 552 33.85 -25.29 20.90
C ASP A 552 34.40 -26.65 21.35
N TYR A 553 34.64 -27.52 20.37
CA TYR A 553 35.19 -28.86 20.59
C TYR A 553 36.70 -28.88 20.68
#